data_AF-A0A160FIL5-F1
#
_entry.id   AF-A0A160FIL5-F1
#
_cell.length_a   1.000
_cell.length_b   1.000
_cell.length_c   1.000
_cell.angle_alpha   90.00
_cell.angle_beta   90.00
_cell.angle_gamma   90.00
#
_symmetry.space_group_name_H-M   'P 1'
#
loop_
_entity.id
_entity.type
_entity.pdbx_description
1 polymer ?
#
loop_
_entity_poly.entity_id
_entity_poly.type
_entity_poly.pdbx_seq_one_letter_code
_entity_poly.pdbx_strand_id
1 'polypeptide(L)'
;MVAAGKLLRTSNFLAASGATEQKLSKDVAARRIFTVDLEGEPYYPAFFLVKQLSSKDLAKVVRRLDDQSGWSKWEFFTSPNALLDHRTPLQGLMQKEVKPVLRAADALVQKG
;
A
#
# COMPACT_ATOMS: atom_id res chain seq x y z
N MET A 1 17.20 8.43 1.31
CA MET A 1 17.23 7.62 0.06
C MET A 1 15.81 7.52 -0.47
N VAL A 2 15.46 8.23 -1.55
CA VAL A 2 14.24 7.90 -2.28
C VAL A 2 14.45 6.49 -2.81
N ALA A 3 13.63 5.52 -2.38
CA ALA A 3 13.61 4.19 -2.97
C ALA A 3 13.15 4.35 -4.43
N ALA A 4 14.10 4.69 -5.31
CA ALA A 4 13.83 5.25 -6.63
C ALA A 4 12.92 4.31 -7.43
N GLY A 5 11.68 4.76 -7.67
CA GLY A 5 10.64 4.02 -8.39
C GLY A 5 9.60 3.29 -7.52
N LYS A 6 9.78 3.24 -6.20
CA LYS A 6 8.90 2.51 -5.27
C LYS A 6 7.95 3.42 -4.49
N LEU A 7 8.40 4.62 -4.14
CA LEU A 7 7.61 5.68 -3.53
C LEU A 7 7.68 6.91 -4.44
N LEU A 8 6.53 7.46 -4.82
CA LEU A 8 6.39 8.54 -5.79
C LEU A 8 5.90 9.82 -5.09
N ARG A 9 6.48 10.97 -5.43
CA ARG A 9 5.90 12.27 -5.05
C ARG A 9 4.53 12.45 -5.71
N THR A 10 3.71 13.32 -5.15
CA THR A 10 2.35 13.66 -5.63
C THR A 10 2.31 13.89 -7.14
N SER A 11 3.17 14.76 -7.67
CA SER A 11 3.23 15.10 -9.10
C SER A 11 3.48 13.88 -9.99
N ASN A 12 4.43 13.02 -9.62
CA ASN A 12 4.77 11.81 -10.37
C ASN A 12 3.64 10.77 -10.29
N PHE A 13 2.99 10.61 -9.13
CA PHE A 13 1.88 9.69 -8.97
C PHE A 13 0.66 10.11 -9.80
N LEU A 14 0.34 11.41 -9.82
CA LEU A 14 -0.75 11.96 -10.63
C LEU A 14 -0.48 11.80 -12.12
N ALA A 15 0.73 12.16 -12.57
CA ALA A 15 1.15 12.00 -13.96
C ALA A 15 1.05 10.54 -14.42
N ALA A 16 1.48 9.59 -13.59
CA ALA A 16 1.45 8.16 -13.91
C ALA A 16 0.04 7.53 -13.81
N SER A 17 -0.80 8.00 -12.90
CA SER A 17 -2.16 7.48 -12.70
C SER A 17 -3.21 8.10 -13.63
N GLY A 18 -2.94 9.31 -14.16
CA GLY A 18 -3.94 10.13 -14.85
C GLY A 18 -5.06 10.64 -13.93
N ALA A 19 -4.92 10.49 -12.61
CA ALA A 19 -5.89 11.00 -11.64
C ALA A 19 -5.70 12.49 -11.38
N THR A 20 -6.74 13.14 -10.86
CA THR A 20 -6.66 14.51 -10.34
C THR A 20 -6.26 14.51 -8.87
N GLU A 21 -5.73 15.64 -8.38
CA GLU A 21 -5.43 15.84 -6.96
C GLU A 21 -6.65 15.60 -6.07
N GLN A 22 -7.82 16.08 -6.49
CA GLN A 22 -9.07 15.87 -5.77
C GLN A 22 -9.43 14.38 -5.65
N LYS A 23 -9.22 13.60 -6.71
CA LYS A 23 -9.47 12.16 -6.68
C LYS A 23 -8.47 11.45 -5.77
N LEU A 24 -7.19 11.82 -5.86
CA LEU A 24 -6.15 11.26 -5.00
C LEU A 24 -6.43 11.54 -3.53
N SER A 25 -6.79 12.78 -3.19
CA SER A 25 -7.19 13.18 -1.84
C SER A 25 -8.40 12.36 -1.33
N LYS A 26 -9.43 12.16 -2.16
CA LYS A 26 -10.58 11.30 -1.82
C LYS A 26 -10.18 9.84 -1.60
N ASP A 27 -9.25 9.30 -2.39
CA ASP A 27 -8.82 7.91 -2.25
C ASP A 27 -7.95 7.70 -0.99
N VAL A 28 -7.16 8.69 -0.59
CA VAL A 28 -6.46 8.69 0.72
C VAL A 28 -7.47 8.78 1.86
N ALA A 29 -8.42 9.73 1.82
CA ALA A 29 -9.44 9.88 2.84
C ALA A 29 -10.33 8.63 2.99
N ALA A 30 -10.63 7.95 1.88
CA ALA A 30 -11.39 6.70 1.86
C ALA A 30 -10.55 5.45 2.19
N ARG A 31 -9.28 5.63 2.62
CA ARG A 31 -8.29 4.60 2.97
C ARG A 31 -8.12 3.56 1.86
N ARG A 32 -8.21 3.97 0.60
CA ARG A 32 -7.97 3.10 -0.58
C ARG A 32 -6.49 3.10 -0.97
N ILE A 33 -5.83 4.22 -0.72
CA ILE A 33 -4.40 4.46 -0.89
C ILE A 33 -3.89 5.03 0.43
N PHE A 34 -2.59 4.89 0.70
CA PHE A 34 -1.93 5.55 1.83
C PHE A 34 -0.68 6.29 1.36
N THR A 35 -0.20 7.21 2.19
CA THR A 35 1.04 7.94 1.99
C THR A 35 2.09 7.50 3.00
N VAL A 36 3.35 7.68 2.63
CA VAL A 36 4.52 7.58 3.50
C VAL A 36 5.11 8.98 3.61
N ASP A 37 5.30 9.46 4.84
CA ASP A 37 5.95 10.74 5.07
C ASP A 37 7.47 10.59 4.96
N LEU A 38 8.07 11.42 4.11
CA LEU A 38 9.51 11.52 3.92
C LEU A 38 9.87 13.01 3.97
N GLU A 39 10.52 13.42 5.04
CA GLU A 39 10.99 14.80 5.24
C GLU A 39 9.84 15.82 5.18
N GLY A 40 8.66 15.46 5.70
CA GLY A 40 7.47 16.33 5.74
C GLY A 40 6.66 16.36 4.45
N GLU A 41 7.04 15.56 3.44
CA GLU A 41 6.35 15.46 2.16
C GLU A 41 5.68 14.08 2.02
N PRO A 42 4.43 14.02 1.49
CA PRO A 42 3.75 12.76 1.25
C PRO A 42 4.26 12.07 -0.01
N TYR A 43 4.63 10.79 0.13
CA TYR A 43 4.94 9.92 -0.99
C TYR A 43 3.95 8.77 -1.09
N TYR A 44 3.64 8.39 -2.32
CA TYR A 44 2.64 7.38 -2.67
C TYR A 44 3.33 6.09 -3.14
N PRO A 45 2.97 4.93 -2.58
CA PRO A 45 3.45 3.64 -3.07
C PRO A 45 3.15 3.41 -4.56
N ALA A 46 4.18 3.18 -5.37
CA ALA A 46 4.07 2.97 -6.81
C ALA A 46 3.24 1.71 -7.16
N PHE A 47 3.17 0.73 -6.26
CA PHE A 47 2.41 -0.50 -6.50
C PHE A 47 0.90 -0.27 -6.64
N PHE A 48 0.35 0.87 -6.21
CA PHE A 48 -1.05 1.24 -6.49
C PHE A 48 -1.31 1.47 -7.99
N LEU A 49 -0.26 1.62 -8.80
CA LEU A 49 -0.32 1.82 -10.26
C LEU A 49 -0.12 0.52 -11.05
N VAL A 50 0.23 -0.59 -10.39
CA VAL A 50 0.52 -1.87 -11.06
C VAL A 50 -0.79 -2.53 -11.46
N LYS A 51 -1.02 -2.72 -12.78
CA LYS A 51 -2.27 -3.25 -13.33
C LYS A 51 -2.61 -4.67 -12.87
N GLN A 52 -1.61 -5.49 -12.56
CA GLN A 52 -1.81 -6.85 -12.03
C GLN A 52 -2.37 -6.85 -10.60
N LEU A 53 -2.24 -5.74 -9.87
CA LEU A 53 -2.78 -5.62 -8.52
C LEU A 53 -4.18 -5.03 -8.58
N SER A 54 -5.14 -5.76 -8.01
CA SER A 54 -6.51 -5.30 -7.86
C SER A 54 -6.57 -4.12 -6.88
N SER A 55 -6.96 -2.94 -7.37
CA SER A 55 -7.16 -1.75 -6.53
C SER A 55 -8.17 -1.98 -5.41
N LYS A 56 -9.18 -2.84 -5.65
CA LYS A 56 -10.16 -3.24 -4.64
C LYS A 56 -9.51 -4.07 -3.53
N ASP A 57 -8.63 -5.00 -3.86
CA ASP A 57 -8.00 -5.87 -2.86
C ASP A 57 -6.90 -5.13 -2.10
N LEU A 58 -6.13 -4.27 -2.77
CA LEU A 58 -5.23 -3.32 -2.10
C LEU A 58 -6.00 -2.47 -1.08
N ALA A 59 -7.12 -1.86 -1.48
CA ALA A 59 -7.94 -1.05 -0.58
C ALA A 59 -8.46 -1.85 0.63
N LYS A 60 -8.85 -3.12 0.46
CA LYS A 60 -9.25 -3.97 1.60
C LYS A 60 -8.12 -4.15 2.60
N VAL A 61 -6.90 -4.41 2.12
CA VAL A 61 -5.73 -4.60 2.98
C VAL A 61 -5.34 -3.28 3.66
N VAL A 62 -5.31 -2.17 2.93
CA VAL A 62 -5.02 -0.83 3.51
C VAL A 62 -5.99 -0.48 4.63
N ARG A 63 -7.28 -0.76 4.43
CA ARG A 63 -8.32 -0.55 5.47
C ARG A 63 -8.13 -1.47 6.66
N ARG A 64 -7.67 -2.69 6.44
CA ARG A 64 -7.44 -3.65 7.53
C ARG A 64 -6.26 -3.24 8.40
N LEU A 65 -5.22 -2.67 7.79
CA LEU A 65 -4.09 -2.07 8.50
C LEU A 65 -4.46 -0.76 9.23
N ASP A 66 -5.73 -0.33 9.16
CA ASP A 66 -6.35 0.73 9.95
C ASP A 66 -5.43 1.94 10.27
N ASP A 67 -5.16 2.21 11.55
CA ASP A 67 -4.39 3.36 12.04
C ASP A 67 -2.87 3.15 12.03
N GLN A 68 -2.38 2.05 11.43
CA GLN A 68 -0.94 1.83 11.27
C GLN A 68 -0.30 2.97 10.46
N SER A 69 0.92 3.34 10.84
CA SER A 69 1.66 4.41 10.18
C SER A 69 1.87 4.10 8.68
N GLY A 70 2.11 5.14 7.88
CA GLY A 70 2.43 4.98 6.46
C GLY A 70 3.64 4.06 6.24
N TRP A 71 4.67 4.21 7.07
CA TRP A 71 5.87 3.36 7.03
C TRP A 71 5.57 1.90 7.40
N SER A 72 4.78 1.66 8.44
CA SER A 72 4.38 0.30 8.85
C SER A 72 3.56 -0.39 7.75
N LYS A 73 2.65 0.35 7.10
CA LYS A 73 1.90 -0.16 5.93
C LYS A 73 2.83 -0.47 4.76
N TRP A 74 3.76 0.43 4.45
CA TRP A 74 4.75 0.24 3.39
C TRP A 74 5.62 -1.01 3.63
N GLU A 75 6.16 -1.15 4.84
CA GLU A 75 6.97 -2.30 5.23
C GLU A 75 6.15 -3.59 5.14
N PHE A 76 4.91 -3.60 5.66
CA PHE A 76 4.02 -4.75 5.54
C PHE A 76 3.91 -5.22 4.09
N PHE A 77 3.61 -4.33 3.14
CA PHE A 77 3.43 -4.73 1.74
C PHE A 77 4.71 -5.21 1.06
N THR A 78 5.86 -4.66 1.44
CA THR A 78 7.12 -4.83 0.69
C THR A 78 8.09 -5.81 1.32
N SER A 79 7.88 -6.20 2.58
CA SER A 79 8.73 -7.14 3.30
C SER A 79 8.18 -8.57 3.27
N PRO A 80 9.06 -9.59 3.28
CA PRO A 80 8.68 -10.98 3.50
C PRO A 80 7.83 -11.16 4.76
N ASN A 81 6.74 -11.93 4.66
CA ASN A 81 5.88 -12.23 5.79
C ASN A 81 5.86 -13.74 6.08
N ALA A 82 6.18 -14.13 7.31
CA ALA A 82 6.22 -15.54 7.71
C ALA A 82 4.86 -16.26 7.56
N LEU A 83 3.74 -15.53 7.67
CA LEU A 83 2.39 -16.08 7.48
C LEU A 83 2.01 -16.28 6.00
N LEU A 84 2.88 -15.85 5.08
CA LEU A 84 2.71 -15.97 3.63
C LEU A 84 3.84 -16.81 3.01
N ASP A 85 4.39 -17.77 3.76
CA ASP A 85 5.52 -18.61 3.33
C ASP A 85 6.74 -17.76 2.90
N HIS A 86 7.05 -16.71 3.67
CA HIS A 86 8.11 -15.73 3.41
C HIS A 86 7.95 -14.93 2.10
N ARG A 87 6.77 -14.95 1.48
CA ARG A 87 6.42 -14.05 0.37
C ARG A 87 5.97 -12.70 0.92
N THR A 88 6.04 -11.67 0.07
CA THR A 88 5.47 -10.36 0.40
C THR A 88 3.95 -10.35 0.19
N PRO A 89 3.19 -9.51 0.90
CA PRO A 89 1.77 -9.32 0.60
C PRO A 89 1.48 -8.92 -0.84
N LEU A 90 2.37 -8.16 -1.50
CA LEU A 90 2.22 -7.84 -2.92
C LEU A 90 2.27 -9.11 -3.80
N GLN A 91 3.20 -10.02 -3.52
CA GLN A 91 3.28 -11.31 -4.24
C GLN A 91 2.03 -12.16 -4.01
N GLY A 92 1.52 -12.22 -2.77
CA GLY A 92 0.26 -12.92 -2.46
C GLY A 92 -0.94 -12.33 -3.20
N LEU A 93 -1.05 -10.99 -3.25
CA LEU A 93 -2.12 -10.31 -3.98
C LEU A 93 -2.04 -10.55 -5.50
N MET A 94 -0.84 -10.59 -6.10
CA MET A 94 -0.67 -10.95 -7.52
C MET A 94 -1.14 -12.37 -7.82
N GLN A 95 -1.02 -13.29 -6.85
CA GLN A 95 -1.52 -14.67 -6.95
C GLN A 95 -3.00 -14.81 -6.55
N LYS A 96 -3.71 -13.70 -6.32
CA LYS A 96 -5.11 -13.67 -5.85
C LYS A 96 -5.33 -14.32 -4.47
N GLU A 97 -4.27 -14.46 -3.67
CA GLU A 97 -4.31 -14.98 -2.30
C GLU A 97 -4.76 -13.90 -1.30
N VAL A 98 -5.90 -13.26 -1.56
CA VAL A 98 -6.37 -12.10 -0.77
C VAL A 98 -6.66 -12.49 0.68
N LYS A 99 -7.25 -13.67 0.93
CA LYS A 99 -7.61 -14.12 2.28
C LYS A 99 -6.37 -14.33 3.18
N PRO A 100 -5.32 -15.06 2.76
CA PRO A 100 -4.06 -15.12 3.50
C PRO A 100 -3.46 -13.74 3.79
N VAL A 101 -3.43 -12.84 2.81
CA VAL A 101 -2.89 -11.48 3.00
C VAL A 101 -3.67 -10.70 4.05
N LEU A 102 -5.01 -10.79 4.05
CA LEU A 102 -5.83 -10.15 5.08
C LEU A 102 -5.60 -10.73 6.48
N ARG A 103 -5.36 -12.04 6.60
CA ARG A 103 -4.98 -12.65 7.90
C ARG A 103 -3.63 -12.16 8.38
N ALA A 104 -2.66 -12.00 7.48
CA ALA A 104 -1.36 -11.45 7.83
C ALA A 104 -1.47 -9.98 8.29
N ALA A 105 -2.35 -9.19 7.68
CA ALA A 105 -2.64 -7.82 8.10
C ALA A 105 -3.25 -7.80 9.52
N ASP A 106 -4.19 -8.70 9.81
CA ASP A 106 -4.78 -8.82 11.16
C ASP A 106 -3.77 -9.15 12.23
N ALA A 107 -2.81 -10.03 11.90
CA ALA A 107 -1.76 -10.42 12.82
C ALA A 107 -0.78 -9.26 13.11
N LEU A 108 -0.60 -8.33 12.16
CA LEU A 108 0.19 -7.12 12.40
C LEU A 108 -0.56 -6.18 13.36
N VAL A 109 -1.85 -5.93 13.10
CA VAL A 109 -2.66 -4.99 13.88
C VAL A 109 -2.87 -5.47 15.33
N GLN A 110 -2.99 -6.78 15.56
CA GLN A 110 -3.09 -7.34 16.91
C GLN A 110 -1.80 -7.27 17.73
N LYS A 111 -0.66 -6.99 17.09
CA LYS A 111 0.67 -6.94 17.74
C LYS A 111 1.13 -5.52 18.08
N GLY A 112 0.43 -4.49 17.61
CA GLY A 112 0.71 -3.08 17.91
C GLY A 112 -0.21 -2.56 19.00
#